data_AF-A0A419DGE8-F1
#
_entry.id   AF-A0A419DGE8-F1
#
_cell.length_a   1.000
_cell.length_b   1.000
_cell.length_c   1.000
_cell.angle_alpha   90.00
_cell.angle_beta   90.00
_cell.angle_gamma   90.00
#
_symmetry.space_group_name_H-M   'P 1'
#
loop_
_entity.id
_entity.type
_entity.pdbx_description
1 polymer ?
#
loop_
_entity_poly.entity_id
_entity_poly.type
_entity_poly.pdbx_seq_one_letter_code
_entity_poly.pdbx_strand_id
1 'polypeptide(L)'
;MRRLDLLRRKKGLAAPSEIIVEATIEASLYNKLQQRALEERASTNEVLQESLELGMSDYWLYVMDDYRQDYALISRLFEQYKRDNELLRSLEAQNRHLQQVLAEQGKK
;
A
#
# COMPACT_ATOMS: atom_id res chain seq x y z
N MET A 1 -13.29 -26.55 16.34
CA MET A 1 -11.92 -26.11 16.66
C MET A 1 -11.24 -25.76 15.34
N ARG A 2 -11.03 -24.47 15.04
CA ARG A 2 -10.62 -24.02 13.68
C ARG A 2 -9.10 -24.21 13.50
N ARG A 3 -8.67 -24.61 12.29
CA ARG A 3 -7.30 -25.02 11.94
C ARG A 3 -6.20 -23.99 12.28
N LEU A 4 -6.58 -22.72 12.41
CA LEU A 4 -5.72 -21.60 12.83
C LEU A 4 -5.30 -21.67 14.30
N ASP A 5 -6.14 -22.22 15.18
CA ASP A 5 -5.86 -22.32 16.62
C ASP A 5 -4.72 -23.30 16.91
N LEU A 6 -4.60 -24.36 16.10
CA LEU A 6 -3.55 -25.38 16.20
C LEU A 6 -2.17 -24.84 15.80
N LEU A 7 -2.10 -23.94 14.81
CA LEU A 7 -0.84 -23.34 14.37
C LEU A 7 -0.29 -22.33 15.39
N ARG A 8 -1.17 -21.64 16.11
CA ARG A 8 -0.79 -20.66 17.16
C ARG A 8 -0.22 -21.32 18.40
N ARG A 9 -0.86 -22.39 18.90
CA ARG A 9 -0.37 -23.13 20.09
C ARG A 9 1.05 -23.68 19.88
N LYS A 10 1.40 -24.08 18.65
CA LYS A 10 2.77 -24.54 18.31
C LYS A 10 3.83 -23.43 18.34
N LYS A 11 3.47 -22.15 18.22
CA LYS A 11 4.40 -21.02 18.13
C LYS A 11 4.55 -20.19 19.41
N GLY A 12 3.91 -20.58 20.53
CA GLY A 12 4.02 -19.87 21.80
C GLY A 12 3.52 -18.41 21.76
N LEU A 13 2.67 -18.08 20.78
CA LEU A 13 2.08 -16.75 20.66
C LEU A 13 1.02 -16.59 21.77
N ALA A 14 1.09 -15.48 22.51
CA ALA A 14 0.10 -15.12 23.52
C ALA A 14 -1.33 -15.26 22.95
N ALA A 15 -2.27 -15.72 23.80
CA ALA A 15 -3.68 -15.71 23.43
C ALA A 15 -4.05 -14.30 22.98
N PRO A 16 -4.81 -14.13 21.88
CA PRO A 16 -5.23 -12.81 21.46
C PRO A 16 -5.98 -12.18 22.65
N SER A 17 -5.52 -11.02 23.10
CA SER A 17 -6.34 -10.16 23.95
C SER A 17 -7.64 -9.92 23.19
N GLU A 18 -8.78 -10.17 23.82
CA GLU A 18 -10.08 -9.85 23.23
C GLU A 18 -10.13 -8.34 22.98
N ILE A 19 -9.98 -7.94 21.72
CA ILE A 19 -10.16 -6.56 21.30
C ILE A 19 -11.67 -6.38 21.17
N ILE A 20 -12.26 -5.72 22.15
CA ILE A 20 -13.67 -5.33 22.11
C ILE A 20 -13.75 -4.04 21.30
N VAL A 21 -14.52 -4.08 20.22
CA VAL A 21 -14.78 -2.91 19.37
C VAL A 21 -16.20 -2.44 19.63
N GLU A 22 -16.32 -1.24 20.21
CA GLU A 22 -17.61 -0.57 20.34
C GLU A 22 -17.86 0.27 19.07
N ALA A 23 -18.94 -0.04 18.36
CA ALA A 23 -19.34 0.65 17.14
C ALA A 23 -20.66 1.38 17.36
N THR A 24 -20.69 2.67 17.05
CA THR A 24 -21.94 3.43 16.93
C THR A 24 -22.33 3.48 15.46
N ILE A 25 -23.53 3.04 15.14
CA ILE A 25 -24.05 2.98 13.77
C ILE A 25 -25.39 3.70 13.69
N GLU A 26 -25.66 4.26 12.51
CA GLU A 26 -26.94 4.92 12.25
C GLU A 26 -28.10 3.92 12.32
N ALA A 27 -29.26 4.38 12.80
CA ALA A 27 -30.45 3.55 12.95
C ALA A 27 -30.91 2.91 11.63
N SER A 28 -30.77 3.65 10.51
CA SER A 28 -31.09 3.16 9.17
C SER A 28 -30.22 1.97 8.76
N LEU A 29 -28.93 2.01 9.08
CA LEU A 29 -27.96 0.96 8.80
C LEU A 29 -28.16 -0.24 9.73
N TYR A 30 -28.45 0.01 11.00
CA TYR A 30 -28.77 -1.04 11.98
C TYR A 30 -29.99 -1.86 11.56
N ASN A 31 -31.05 -1.20 11.08
CA ASN A 31 -32.24 -1.90 10.58
C ASN A 31 -31.93 -2.81 9.38
N LYS A 32 -31.06 -2.37 8.46
CA LYS A 32 -30.61 -3.20 7.33
C LYS A 32 -29.79 -4.40 7.80
N LEU A 33 -28.90 -4.21 8.78
CA LEU A 33 -28.13 -5.30 9.38
C LEU A 33 -29.03 -6.33 10.05
N GLN A 34 -30.05 -5.88 10.79
CA GLN A 34 -31.03 -6.78 11.41
C GLN A 34 -31.83 -7.57 10.37
N GLN A 35 -32.29 -6.92 9.30
CA GLN A 35 -32.99 -7.61 8.21
C GLN A 35 -32.12 -8.69 7.57
N ARG A 36 -30.87 -8.36 7.27
CA ARG A 36 -29.91 -9.31 6.71
C ARG A 36 -29.62 -10.47 7.66
N ALA A 37 -29.47 -10.20 8.96
CA ALA A 37 -29.29 -11.22 9.98
C ALA A 37 -30.49 -12.20 10.05
N LEU A 38 -31.71 -11.68 9.88
CA LEU A 38 -32.92 -12.52 9.79
C LEU A 38 -32.91 -13.41 8.55
N GLU A 39 -32.54 -12.87 7.39
CA GLU A 39 -32.44 -13.61 6.12
C GLU A 39 -31.39 -14.72 6.18
N GLU A 40 -30.23 -14.42 6.77
CA GLU A 40 -29.08 -15.34 6.88
C GLU A 40 -29.19 -16.30 8.07
N ARG A 41 -30.23 -16.13 8.93
CA ARG A 41 -30.41 -16.88 10.19
C ARG A 41 -29.17 -16.82 11.10
N ALA A 42 -28.54 -15.66 11.12
CA ALA A 42 -27.35 -15.36 11.91
C ALA A 42 -27.68 -14.29 12.96
N SER A 43 -26.78 -14.07 13.91
CA SER A 43 -26.90 -12.93 14.82
C SER A 43 -26.48 -11.62 14.13
N THR A 44 -27.07 -10.51 14.55
CA THR A 44 -26.69 -9.17 14.03
C THR A 44 -25.20 -8.89 14.21
N ASN A 45 -24.59 -9.38 15.28
CA ASN A 45 -23.16 -9.21 15.54
C ASN A 45 -22.29 -10.03 14.57
N GLU A 46 -22.69 -11.25 14.22
CA GLU A 46 -21.97 -12.05 13.22
C GLU A 46 -22.02 -11.39 11.84
N VAL A 47 -23.19 -10.90 11.43
CA VAL A 47 -23.35 -10.19 10.14
C VAL A 47 -22.58 -8.86 10.12
N LEU A 48 -22.58 -8.13 11.24
CA LEU A 48 -21.79 -6.91 11.39
C LEU A 48 -20.29 -7.21 11.28
N GLN A 49 -19.82 -8.26 11.98
CA GLN A 49 -18.43 -8.68 11.91
C GLN A 49 -18.03 -9.06 10.48
N GLU A 50 -18.82 -9.90 9.80
CA GLU A 50 -18.55 -10.29 8.43
C GLU A 50 -18.54 -9.09 7.47
N SER A 51 -19.50 -8.17 7.64
CA SER A 51 -19.56 -6.95 6.82
C SER A 51 -18.35 -6.05 7.04
N LEU A 52 -17.85 -5.94 8.29
CA LEU A 52 -16.63 -5.21 8.60
C LEU A 52 -15.39 -5.91 8.04
N GLU A 53 -15.29 -7.24 8.14
CA GLU A 53 -14.19 -8.02 7.58
C GLU A 53 -14.08 -7.84 6.06
N LEU A 54 -15.21 -7.91 5.35
CA LEU A 54 -15.30 -7.66 3.92
C LEU A 54 -14.95 -6.22 3.56
N GLY A 55 -15.53 -5.24 4.26
CA GLY A 55 -15.22 -3.82 4.03
C GLY A 55 -13.73 -3.50 4.25
N MET A 56 -13.12 -4.11 5.26
CA MET A 56 -11.68 -3.97 5.50
C MET A 56 -10.84 -4.63 4.41
N SER A 57 -11.22 -5.81 3.89
CA SER A 57 -10.47 -6.43 2.80
C SER A 57 -10.51 -5.58 1.54
N ASP A 58 -11.67 -5.00 1.22
CA ASP A 58 -11.84 -4.14 0.05
C ASP A 58 -11.08 -2.81 0.21
N TYR A 59 -11.08 -2.25 1.41
CA TYR A 59 -10.25 -1.09 1.73
C TYR A 59 -8.76 -1.37 1.50
N TRP A 60 -8.26 -2.52 1.95
CA TRP A 60 -6.86 -2.88 1.71
C TRP A 60 -6.54 -3.09 0.24
N LEU A 61 -7.47 -3.63 -0.55
CA LEU A 61 -7.31 -3.72 -2.01
C LEU A 61 -7.16 -2.34 -2.65
N TYR A 62 -8.05 -1.40 -2.29
CA TYR A 62 -8.00 -0.03 -2.77
C TYR A 62 -6.68 0.66 -2.41
N VAL A 63 -6.26 0.56 -1.14
CA VAL A 63 -5.00 1.12 -0.65
C VAL A 63 -3.80 0.54 -1.40
N MET A 64 -3.80 -0.76 -1.69
CA MET A 64 -2.73 -1.41 -2.45
C MET A 64 -2.69 -0.96 -3.92
N ASP A 65 -3.84 -0.69 -4.53
CA ASP A 65 -3.90 -0.12 -5.88
C ASP A 65 -3.35 1.31 -5.95
N ASP A 66 -3.65 2.15 -4.96
CA ASP A 66 -3.07 3.50 -4.85
C ASP A 66 -1.54 3.42 -4.70
N TYR A 67 -1.03 2.58 -3.79
CA TYR A 67 0.42 2.39 -3.64
C TYR A 67 1.10 1.84 -4.90
N ARG A 68 0.40 1.03 -5.68
CA ARG A 68 0.92 0.52 -6.95
C ARG A 68 1.11 1.65 -7.97
N GLN A 69 0.20 2.63 -8.01
CA GLN A 69 0.33 3.80 -8.87
C GLN A 69 1.51 4.67 -8.45
N ASP A 70 1.66 4.91 -7.15
CA ASP A 70 2.79 5.65 -6.60
C ASP A 70 4.12 4.98 -6.91
N TYR A 71 4.21 3.66 -6.75
CA TYR A 71 5.41 2.90 -7.10
C TYR A 71 5.75 3.02 -8.59
N ALA A 72 4.74 2.94 -9.47
CA ALA A 72 4.94 3.10 -10.91
C ALA A 72 5.43 4.51 -11.27
N LEU A 73 4.92 5.55 -10.59
CA LEU A 73 5.38 6.92 -10.76
C LEU A 73 6.84 7.08 -10.32
N ILE A 74 7.18 6.61 -9.13
CA ILE A 74 8.55 6.66 -8.59
C ILE A 74 9.52 5.93 -9.52
N SER A 75 9.15 4.75 -10.01
CA SER A 75 9.99 3.98 -10.94
C SER A 75 10.26 4.75 -12.24
N ARG A 76 9.25 5.41 -12.83
CA ARG A 76 9.43 6.24 -14.03
C ARG A 76 10.35 7.44 -13.77
N LEU A 77 10.18 8.12 -12.65
CA LEU A 77 11.02 9.26 -12.25
C LEU A 77 12.48 8.84 -12.05
N PHE A 78 12.71 7.66 -11.47
CA PHE A 78 14.06 7.12 -11.27
C PHE A 78 14.76 6.82 -12.61
N GLU A 79 14.06 6.19 -13.55
CA GLU A 79 14.61 5.92 -14.88
C GLU A 79 14.86 7.21 -15.70
N GLN A 80 14.03 8.24 -15.50
CA GLN A 80 14.30 9.56 -16.08
C GLN A 80 15.55 10.19 -15.46
N TYR A 81 15.64 10.23 -14.13
CA TYR A 81 16.80 10.74 -13.41
C TYR A 81 18.11 10.08 -13.87
N LYS A 82 18.10 8.76 -14.07
CA LYS A 82 19.28 8.02 -14.54
C LYS A 82 19.74 8.49 -15.92
N ARG A 83 18.81 8.63 -16.88
CA ARG A 83 19.11 9.14 -18.23
C ARG A 83 19.62 10.58 -18.20
N ASP A 84 19.00 11.43 -17.40
CA ASP A 84 19.41 12.82 -17.25
C ASP A 84 20.82 12.93 -16.65
N ASN A 85 21.15 12.08 -15.67
CA ASN A 85 22.49 12.04 -15.07
C ASN A 85 23.56 11.58 -16.07
N GLU A 86 23.26 10.56 -16.87
CA GLU A 86 24.15 10.10 -17.94
C GLU A 86 24.42 11.19 -18.98
N LEU A 87 23.37 11.92 -19.39
CA LEU A 87 23.51 13.07 -20.30
C LEU A 87 24.37 14.18 -19.69
N LEU A 88 24.15 14.51 -18.42
CA LEU A 88 24.87 15.55 -17.72
C LEU A 88 26.37 15.21 -17.62
N ARG A 89 26.71 13.97 -17.30
CA ARG A 89 28.11 13.48 -17.31
C ARG A 89 28.75 13.57 -18.70
N SER A 90 27.99 13.27 -19.75
CA SER A 90 28.47 13.40 -21.13
C SER A 90 28.77 14.86 -21.48
N LEU A 91 27.86 15.78 -21.13
CA LEU A 91 28.05 17.22 -21.33
C LEU A 91 29.25 17.76 -20.54
N GLU A 92 29.44 17.32 -19.29
CA GLU A 92 30.60 17.68 -18.47
C GLU A 92 31.91 17.18 -19.10
N ALA A 93 31.92 15.98 -19.68
CA ALA A 93 33.09 15.46 -20.38
C ALA A 93 33.39 16.27 -21.65
N GLN A 94 32.36 16.59 -22.44
CA GLN A 94 32.50 17.43 -23.64
C GLN A 94 32.99 18.83 -23.30
N ASN A 95 32.45 19.45 -22.25
CA ASN A 95 32.90 20.77 -21.78
C ASN A 95 34.36 20.76 -21.34
N ARG A 96 34.78 19.74 -20.59
CA ARG A 96 36.19 19.59 -20.20
C ARG A 96 37.10 19.46 -21.42
N HIS A 97 36.69 18.69 -22.42
CA HIS A 97 37.45 18.56 -23.66
C HIS A 97 37.53 19.89 -24.43
N LEU A 98 36.42 20.61 -24.58
CA LEU A 98 36.39 21.92 -25.24
C LEU A 98 37.31 22.94 -24.54
N GLN A 99 37.29 22.97 -23.21
CA GLN A 99 38.18 23.85 -22.43
C GLN A 99 39.66 23.53 -22.67
N GLN A 100 40.03 22.25 -22.78
CA GLN A 100 41.39 21.84 -23.11
C GLN A 100 41.78 22.32 -24.51
N VAL A 101 40.95 22.08 -25.51
CA VAL A 101 41.20 22.51 -26.91
C VAL A 101 41.37 24.02 -27.01
N LEU A 102 40.50 24.80 -26.34
CA LEU A 102 40.61 26.26 -26.32
C LEU A 102 41.89 26.74 -25.62
N ALA A 103 42.28 26.11 -24.52
CA ALA A 103 43.52 26.43 -23.81
C ALA A 103 44.78 26.11 -24.63
N GLU A 104 44.73 25.08 -25.48
CA GLU A 104 45.82 24.75 -26.41
C GLU A 104 45.90 25.75 -27.58
N GLN A 105 44.76 26.20 -28.11
CA GLN A 105 44.73 27.18 -29.21
C GLN A 105 45.13 28.59 -28.77
N GLY A 106 44.81 29.00 -27.55
CA GLY A 106 45.20 30.31 -26.99
C GLY A 106 46.68 30.42 -26.57
N LYS A 107 47.47 29.34 -26.72
CA LYS A 107 48.93 29.32 -26.45
C LYS A 107 49.79 29.46 -27.72
N LYS A 108 49.18 29.63 -28.88
CA LYS A 108 49.86 30.03 -30.14
C LYS A 108 49.75 31.53 -30.34
#